data_AF-A0A090WVZ4-F1
#
_entry.id   AF-A0A090WVZ4-F1
#
_cell.length_a   1.000
_cell.length_b   1.000
_cell.length_c   1.000
_cell.angle_alpha   90.00
_cell.angle_beta   90.00
_cell.angle_gamma   90.00
#
_symmetry.space_group_name_H-M   'P 1'
#
loop_
_entity.id
_entity.type
_entity.pdbx_description
1 polymer ?
#
loop_
_entity_poly.entity_id
_entity_poly.type
_entity_poly.pdbx_seq_one_letter_code
_entity_poly.pdbx_strand_id
1 'polypeptide(L)'
;MEQPNLSYIQSMSGGDKTFENKLISIIKSEFPKEKATYKTNIDSSNFKKAAENVHKLKHKISILGLEKSYEVAVEFENNLLENSTTGKKAFEAILQKMTDFLETI
;
A
#
# COMPACT_ATOMS: atom_id res chain seq x y z
N MET A 1 1.17 2.90 17.35
CA MET A 1 1.01 3.10 15.90
C MET A 1 0.84 1.75 15.24
N GLU A 2 -0.01 1.65 14.21
CA GLU A 2 -0.24 0.40 13.48
C GLU A 2 1.04 -0.09 12.76
N GLN A 3 1.20 -1.42 12.67
CA GLN A 3 2.34 -2.10 12.05
C GLN A 3 1.86 -3.17 11.06
N PRO A 4 2.56 -3.37 9.93
CA PRO A 4 2.18 -4.38 8.95
C PRO A 4 2.34 -5.78 9.54
N ASN A 5 1.52 -6.72 9.07
CA ASN A 5 1.53 -8.11 9.51
C ASN A 5 0.98 -9.04 8.42
N LEU A 6 1.11 -10.35 8.62
CA LEU A 6 0.65 -11.38 7.68
C LEU A 6 -0.71 -11.98 8.05
N SER A 7 -1.42 -11.44 9.05
CA SER A 7 -2.63 -12.08 9.60
C SER A 7 -3.72 -12.29 8.54
N TYR A 8 -3.87 -11.33 7.62
CA TYR A 8 -4.81 -11.43 6.50
C TYR A 8 -4.40 -12.51 5.48
N ILE A 9 -3.11 -12.58 5.17
CA ILE A 9 -2.55 -13.62 4.28
C ILE A 9 -2.73 -15.01 4.90
N GLN A 10 -2.43 -15.13 6.20
CA GLN A 10 -2.57 -16.37 6.96
C GLN A 10 -4.04 -16.83 7.03
N SER A 11 -4.97 -15.91 7.32
CA SER A 11 -6.40 -16.23 7.36
C SER A 11 -6.95 -16.64 6.00
N MET A 12 -6.53 -15.97 4.92
CA MET A 12 -6.90 -16.31 3.54
C MET A 12 -6.35 -17.66 3.09
N SER A 13 -5.15 -18.02 3.52
CA SER A 13 -4.48 -19.26 3.11
C SER A 13 -5.08 -20.54 3.72
N GLY A 14 -5.82 -20.43 4.83
CA GLY A 14 -6.27 -21.59 5.59
C GLY A 14 -5.13 -22.48 6.12
N GLY A 15 -3.92 -21.95 6.24
CA GLY A 15 -2.72 -22.69 6.68
C GLY A 15 -1.82 -23.20 5.54
N ASP A 16 -2.17 -22.94 4.27
CA ASP A 16 -1.32 -23.31 3.13
C ASP A 16 -0.10 -22.37 3.00
N LYS A 17 1.06 -22.86 3.47
CA LYS A 17 2.34 -22.14 3.40
C LYS A 17 2.85 -21.89 1.98
N THR A 18 2.49 -22.72 1.02
CA THR A 18 2.88 -22.50 -0.39
C THR A 18 2.12 -21.30 -0.94
N PHE A 19 0.82 -21.20 -0.62
CA PHE A 19 0.00 -20.06 -0.98
C PHE A 19 0.50 -18.76 -0.32
N GLU A 20 0.77 -18.78 1.00
CA GLU A 20 1.31 -17.62 1.72
C GLU A 20 2.60 -17.09 1.04
N ASN A 21 3.57 -17.96 0.78
CA ASN A 21 4.86 -17.60 0.18
C ASN A 21 4.70 -17.04 -1.23
N LYS A 22 3.79 -17.63 -2.04
CA LYS A 22 3.50 -17.13 -3.38
C LYS A 22 2.93 -15.72 -3.35
N LEU A 23 1.99 -15.45 -2.44
CA LEU A 23 1.38 -14.13 -2.30
C LEU A 23 2.39 -13.08 -1.82
N ILE A 24 3.20 -13.42 -0.81
CA ILE A 24 4.28 -12.54 -0.31
C ILE A 24 5.27 -12.21 -1.43
N SER A 25 5.68 -13.20 -2.24
CA SER A 25 6.59 -12.99 -3.38
C SER A 25 6.02 -12.04 -4.42
N ILE A 26 4.73 -12.17 -4.75
CA ILE A 26 4.03 -11.25 -5.66
C ILE A 26 4.05 -9.82 -5.10
N ILE A 27 3.69 -9.64 -3.82
CA ILE A 27 3.70 -8.32 -3.18
C ILE A 27 5.09 -7.70 -3.22
N LYS A 28 6.14 -8.46 -2.87
CA LYS A 28 7.53 -8.00 -2.91
C LYS A 28 7.98 -7.56 -4.32
N SER A 29 7.48 -8.21 -5.36
CA SER A 29 7.82 -7.87 -6.76
C SER A 29 7.05 -6.66 -7.30
N GLU A 30 5.78 -6.51 -6.90
CA GLU A 30 4.89 -5.46 -7.42
C GLU A 30 4.98 -4.16 -6.63
N PHE A 31 4.97 -4.24 -5.30
CA PHE A 31 4.86 -3.08 -4.42
C PHE A 31 5.93 -2.00 -4.71
N PRO A 32 7.23 -2.32 -4.88
CA PRO A 32 8.23 -1.30 -5.18
C PRO A 32 7.97 -0.57 -6.50
N LYS A 33 7.46 -1.27 -7.51
CA LYS A 33 7.16 -0.70 -8.84
C LYS A 33 5.94 0.22 -8.77
N GLU A 34 4.91 -0.18 -8.03
CA GLU A 34 3.71 0.63 -7.80
C GLU A 34 4.03 1.89 -6.98
N LYS A 35 4.83 1.76 -5.92
CA LYS A 35 5.34 2.89 -5.12
C LYS A 35 6.13 3.88 -5.98
N ALA A 36 7.02 3.39 -6.85
CA ALA A 36 7.78 4.24 -7.77
C ALA A 36 6.86 4.96 -8.77
N THR A 37 5.87 4.27 -9.32
CA THR A 37 4.90 4.85 -10.26
C THR A 37 4.05 5.94 -9.60
N TYR A 38 3.58 5.69 -8.37
CA TYR A 38 2.92 6.69 -7.53
C TYR A 38 3.81 7.92 -7.36
N LYS A 39 5.09 7.72 -7.00
CA LYS A 39 6.02 8.83 -6.75
C LYS A 39 6.22 9.69 -8.00
N THR A 40 6.43 9.07 -9.15
CA THR A 40 6.54 9.77 -10.43
C THR A 40 5.28 10.59 -10.74
N ASN A 41 4.09 10.01 -10.55
CA ASN A 41 2.84 10.70 -10.84
C ASN A 41 2.55 11.85 -9.87
N ILE A 42 2.83 11.68 -8.57
CA ILE A 42 2.62 12.74 -7.58
C ILE A 42 3.62 13.89 -7.77
N ASP A 43 4.88 13.60 -8.12
CA ASP A 43 5.91 14.61 -8.35
C ASP A 43 5.69 15.35 -9.69
N SER A 44 4.99 14.71 -10.64
CA SER A 44 4.55 15.33 -11.90
C SER A 44 3.18 16.03 -11.80
N SER A 45 2.59 16.13 -10.60
CA SER A 45 1.24 16.67 -10.37
C SER A 45 0.13 15.99 -11.19
N ASN A 46 0.33 14.74 -11.62
CA ASN A 46 -0.66 13.93 -12.33
C ASN A 46 -1.65 13.32 -11.32
N PHE A 47 -2.44 14.15 -10.63
CA PHE A 47 -3.20 13.73 -9.45
C PHE A 47 -4.20 12.60 -9.71
N LYS A 48 -4.90 12.60 -10.86
CA LYS A 48 -5.78 11.50 -11.24
C LYS A 48 -5.05 10.15 -11.35
N LYS A 49 -3.85 10.14 -11.96
CA LYS A 49 -3.02 8.92 -12.06
C LYS A 49 -2.44 8.54 -10.70
N ALA A 50 -2.06 9.52 -9.89
CA ALA A 50 -1.62 9.27 -8.52
C ALA A 50 -2.74 8.64 -7.67
N ALA A 51 -3.99 9.10 -7.81
CA ALA A 51 -5.16 8.50 -7.15
C ALA A 51 -5.37 7.04 -7.58
N GLU A 52 -5.26 6.73 -8.87
CA GLU A 52 -5.29 5.35 -9.36
C GLU A 52 -4.15 4.49 -8.78
N ASN A 53 -2.98 5.07 -8.52
CA ASN A 53 -1.90 4.36 -7.84
C ASN A 53 -2.19 4.14 -6.36
N VAL A 54 -2.74 5.14 -5.65
CA VAL A 54 -3.18 5.00 -4.26
C VAL A 54 -4.25 3.92 -4.14
N HIS A 55 -5.20 3.84 -5.08
CA HIS A 55 -6.21 2.79 -5.14
C HIS A 55 -5.62 1.37 -5.22
N LYS A 56 -4.53 1.19 -5.99
CA LYS A 56 -3.84 -0.10 -6.06
C LYS A 56 -3.07 -0.40 -4.78
N LEU A 57 -2.37 0.61 -4.25
CA LEU A 57 -1.58 0.50 -3.04
C LEU A 57 -2.44 0.21 -1.80
N LYS A 58 -3.66 0.77 -1.69
CA LYS A 58 -4.55 0.51 -0.54
C LYS A 58 -4.99 -0.95 -0.44
N HIS A 59 -5.14 -1.67 -1.56
CA HIS A 59 -5.41 -3.11 -1.51
C HIS A 59 -4.25 -3.87 -0.86
N LYS A 60 -3.01 -3.50 -1.16
CA LYS A 60 -1.82 -4.08 -0.50
C LYS A 60 -1.70 -3.67 0.97
N ILE A 61 -2.10 -2.45 1.33
CA ILE A 61 -2.21 -2.00 2.73
C ILE A 61 -3.17 -2.92 3.51
N SER A 62 -4.35 -3.19 2.94
CA SER A 62 -5.34 -4.12 3.53
C SER A 62 -4.78 -5.54 3.66
N ILE A 63 -4.12 -6.05 2.60
CA ILE A 63 -3.50 -7.38 2.60
C ILE A 63 -2.40 -7.51 3.67
N LEU A 64 -1.70 -6.44 4.00
CA LEU A 64 -0.68 -6.40 5.07
C LEU A 64 -1.27 -6.06 6.45
N GLY A 65 -2.59 -6.18 6.62
CA GLY A 65 -3.26 -6.06 7.92
C GLY A 65 -3.24 -4.66 8.54
N LEU A 66 -3.17 -3.62 7.70
CA LEU A 66 -3.10 -2.23 8.11
C LEU A 66 -4.47 -1.52 7.93
N GLU A 67 -5.47 -1.92 8.71
CA GLU A 67 -6.86 -1.42 8.59
C GLU A 67 -6.99 0.09 8.79
N LYS A 68 -6.29 0.68 9.76
CA LYS A 68 -6.34 2.14 9.98
C LYS A 68 -5.62 2.90 8.88
N SER A 69 -4.52 2.35 8.39
CA SER A 69 -3.78 2.93 7.28
C SER A 69 -4.55 2.83 5.96
N TYR A 70 -5.46 1.86 5.82
CA TYR A 70 -6.36 1.77 4.69
C TYR A 70 -7.28 2.99 4.61
N GLU A 71 -7.88 3.42 5.72
CA GLU A 71 -8.73 4.61 5.76
C GLU A 71 -7.95 5.89 5.39
N VAL A 72 -6.70 6.02 5.86
CA VAL A 72 -5.81 7.12 5.46
C VAL A 72 -5.55 7.11 3.95
N ALA A 73 -5.40 5.93 3.35
CA ALA A 73 -5.21 5.80 1.91
C ALA A 73 -6.48 6.16 1.13
N VAL A 74 -7.67 5.80 1.63
CA VAL A 74 -8.96 6.18 1.03
C VAL A 74 -9.14 7.70 1.07
N GLU A 75 -8.86 8.35 2.20
CA GLU A 75 -8.93 9.80 2.32
C GLU A 75 -7.96 10.49 1.36
N PHE A 76 -6.72 9.99 1.28
CA PHE A 76 -5.71 10.56 0.39
C PHE A 76 -6.05 10.34 -1.10
N GLU A 77 -6.62 9.20 -1.47
CA GLU A 77 -7.15 8.94 -2.82
C GLU A 77 -8.19 10.00 -3.20
N ASN A 78 -9.17 10.25 -2.34
CA ASN A 78 -10.20 11.26 -2.56
C ASN A 78 -9.62 12.68 -2.67
N ASN A 79 -8.69 13.04 -1.78
CA ASN A 79 -8.02 14.34 -1.82
C ASN A 79 -7.29 14.55 -3.16
N LEU A 80 -6.62 13.52 -3.70
CA LEU A 80 -5.98 13.59 -5.00
C LEU A 80 -6.98 13.81 -6.15
N LEU A 81 -8.17 13.20 -6.08
CA LEU A 81 -9.23 13.45 -7.06
C LEU A 81 -9.75 14.90 -7.03
N GLU A 82 -9.61 15.57 -5.88
CA GLU A 82 -9.89 17.01 -5.70
C GLU A 82 -8.68 17.92 -5.98
N ASN A 83 -7.59 17.37 -6.54
CA ASN A 83 -6.31 18.06 -6.77
C ASN A 83 -5.62 18.57 -5.49
N SER A 84 -5.90 17.93 -4.35
CA SER A 84 -5.32 18.22 -3.04
C SER A 84 -4.29 17.17 -2.65
N THR A 85 -3.14 17.61 -2.13
CA THR A 85 -2.11 16.71 -1.57
C THR A 85 -2.21 16.53 -0.05
N THR A 86 -3.32 16.98 0.56
CA THR A 86 -3.59 16.75 1.98
C THR A 86 -3.56 15.26 2.29
N GLY A 87 -2.81 14.86 3.31
CA GLY A 87 -2.62 13.44 3.66
C GLY A 87 -1.40 12.77 3.02
N LYS A 88 -0.71 13.42 2.05
CA LYS A 88 0.49 12.85 1.39
C LYS A 88 1.54 12.33 2.37
N LYS A 89 1.89 13.13 3.39
CA LYS A 89 2.91 12.76 4.38
C LYS A 89 2.50 11.51 5.19
N ALA A 90 1.22 11.40 5.54
CA ALA A 90 0.70 10.25 6.28
C ALA A 90 0.73 9.00 5.39
N PHE A 91 0.30 9.12 4.14
CA PHE A 91 0.34 8.04 3.16
C PHE A 91 1.78 7.58 2.85
N GLU A 92 2.71 8.49 2.62
CA GLU A 92 4.13 8.15 2.38
C GLU A 92 4.76 7.46 3.60
N ALA A 93 4.38 7.82 4.83
CA ALA A 93 4.82 7.12 6.03
C ALA A 93 4.28 5.68 6.11
N ILE A 94 3.06 5.43 5.64
CA ILE A 94 2.50 4.07 5.52
C ILE A 94 3.31 3.25 4.51
N LEU A 95 3.58 3.81 3.33
CA LEU A 95 4.39 3.14 2.30
C LEU A 95 5.79 2.81 2.80
N GLN A 96 6.38 3.69 3.62
CA GLN A 96 7.70 3.42 4.21
C GLN A 96 7.65 2.23 5.16
N LYS A 97 6.67 2.19 6.07
CA LYS A 97 6.50 1.03 6.98
C LYS A 97 6.29 -0.28 6.25
N MET A 98 5.51 -0.28 5.16
CA MET A 98 5.35 -1.46 4.31
C MET A 98 6.68 -1.87 3.68
N THR A 99 7.49 -0.91 3.23
CA THR A 99 8.82 -1.16 2.67
C THR A 99 9.69 -1.85 3.72
N ASP A 100 9.82 -1.24 4.90
CA ASP A 100 10.64 -1.74 6.00
C ASP A 100 10.20 -3.17 6.40
N PHE A 101 8.89 -3.41 6.52
CA PHE A 101 8.37 -4.73 6.86
C PHE A 101 8.69 -5.78 5.79
N LEU A 102 8.47 -5.47 4.51
CA LEU A 102 8.74 -6.40 3.41
C LEU A 102 10.23 -6.77 3.30
N GLU A 103 11.14 -5.90 3.75
CA GLU A 103 12.58 -6.18 3.82
C GLU A 103 12.96 -7.11 4.98
N THR A 104 12.13 -7.20 6.04
CA THR A 104 12.39 -8.11 7.17
C THR A 104 11.93 -9.54 6.96
N ILE A 105 11.05 -9.78 5.98
CA ILE A 105 10.50 -11.09 5.64
C ILE A 105 11.02 -11.60 4.30
#